data_AF-A0A258S901-F1
#
_entry.id   AF-A0A258S901-F1
#
_cell.length_a   1.000
_cell.length_b   1.000
_cell.length_c   1.000
_cell.angle_alpha   90.00
_cell.angle_beta   90.00
_cell.angle_gamma   90.00
#
_symmetry.space_group_name_H-M   'P 1'
#
loop_
_entity.id
_entity.type
_entity.pdbx_description
1 polymer ?
#
loop_
_entity_poly.entity_id
_entity_poly.type
_entity_poly.pdbx_seq_one_letter_code
_entity_poly.pdbx_strand_id
1 'polypeptide(L)'
;MARPLTRAQQLENTAFLRALRRTGNVRLAARETGVKYGTIQYRRAHHPGFAQVWDATLALAQADFETQGGRAAPVAPRAAITDDDRGHRTRGGEAAVVRRRDGKLQLRSAQPGKLTRQCEQAFLAALSATANVRLSAAAAGASVAAFYRRRRNNPAFAREMRIALEMGYDRLETALLESIAPASHADDAWRHNDPPPIPPMTAEQALLLLALHQKEVRWNDEPPHIKRRRGESSDAHAFRLAAMYQARLQRERELYAVAEAARNARDAAPSPHEAPPVLPDLAQVTGWSKAKARPARSKADGADDGGSAQAPKEHHPGVALFGGRRLGDWEG
;
A
#
# COMPACT_ATOMS: atom_id res chain seq x y z
N MET A 1 -17.90 -59.14 3.25
CA MET A 1 -18.95 -58.30 2.65
C MET A 1 -19.49 -57.38 3.73
N ALA A 2 -19.41 -56.05 3.56
CA ALA A 2 -19.96 -55.13 4.55
C ALA A 2 -21.49 -55.23 4.59
N ARG A 3 -22.10 -55.10 5.78
CA ARG A 3 -23.55 -55.15 5.94
C ARG A 3 -24.21 -54.05 5.08
N PRO A 4 -25.34 -54.33 4.42
CA PRO A 4 -26.03 -53.32 3.62
C PRO A 4 -26.43 -52.12 4.48
N LEU A 5 -26.28 -50.92 3.93
CA LEU A 5 -26.64 -49.68 4.62
C LEU A 5 -28.15 -49.63 4.88
N THR A 6 -28.54 -49.17 6.07
CA THR A 6 -29.96 -48.97 6.38
C THR A 6 -30.54 -47.84 5.53
N ARG A 7 -31.87 -47.81 5.37
CA ARG A 7 -32.56 -46.74 4.62
C ARG A 7 -32.20 -45.34 5.14
N ALA A 8 -32.08 -45.16 6.45
CA ALA A 8 -31.65 -43.89 7.05
C ALA A 8 -30.22 -43.51 6.62
N GLN A 9 -29.29 -44.46 6.64
CA GLN A 9 -27.91 -44.24 6.21
C GLN A 9 -27.80 -43.95 4.71
N GLN A 10 -28.67 -44.56 3.89
CA GLN A 10 -28.78 -44.23 2.47
C GLN A 10 -29.25 -42.79 2.26
N LEU A 11 -30.26 -42.34 3.00
CA LEU A 11 -30.72 -40.95 2.94
C LEU A 11 -29.64 -39.97 3.38
N GLU A 12 -28.92 -40.24 4.47
CA GLU A 12 -27.75 -39.45 4.89
C GLU A 12 -26.69 -39.37 3.78
N ASN A 13 -26.38 -40.50 3.13
CA ASN A 13 -25.44 -40.54 2.02
C ASN A 13 -25.92 -39.70 0.84
N THR A 14 -27.21 -39.74 0.49
CA THR A 14 -27.75 -38.91 -0.60
C THR A 14 -27.69 -37.42 -0.27
N ALA A 15 -28.02 -37.03 0.97
CA ALA A 15 -27.91 -35.64 1.42
C ALA A 15 -26.45 -35.17 1.40
N PHE A 16 -25.54 -36.01 1.89
CA PHE A 16 -24.10 -35.75 1.87
C PHE A 16 -23.58 -35.58 0.42
N LEU A 17 -23.97 -36.44 -0.52
CA LEU A 17 -23.55 -36.34 -1.92
C LEU A 17 -24.06 -35.06 -2.60
N ARG A 18 -25.29 -34.63 -2.30
CA ARG A 18 -25.81 -33.33 -2.76
C ARG A 18 -24.98 -32.15 -2.24
N ALA A 19 -24.64 -32.17 -0.94
CA ALA A 19 -23.76 -31.15 -0.34
C ALA A 19 -22.34 -31.21 -0.93
N LEU A 20 -21.83 -32.42 -1.20
CA LEU A 20 -20.52 -32.62 -1.83
C LEU A 20 -20.49 -32.06 -3.25
N ARG A 21 -21.56 -32.22 -4.04
CA ARG A 21 -21.65 -31.64 -5.38
C ARG A 21 -21.54 -30.11 -5.35
N ARG A 22 -22.25 -29.47 -4.41
CA ARG A 22 -22.24 -28.01 -4.28
C ARG A 22 -20.91 -27.45 -3.75
N THR A 23 -20.22 -28.20 -2.89
CA THR A 23 -19.05 -27.68 -2.16
C THR A 23 -17.71 -28.20 -2.69
N GLY A 24 -17.65 -29.37 -3.32
CA GLY A 24 -16.40 -30.06 -3.67
C GLY A 24 -15.49 -30.37 -2.48
N ASN A 25 -15.97 -30.17 -1.24
CA ASN A 25 -15.17 -30.27 -0.02
C ASN A 25 -15.85 -31.19 0.97
N VAL A 26 -15.25 -32.35 1.16
CA VAL A 26 -15.76 -33.44 1.99
C VAL A 26 -16.03 -33.02 3.43
N ARG A 27 -15.10 -32.26 4.04
CA ARG A 27 -15.25 -31.83 5.44
C ARG A 27 -16.34 -30.77 5.59
N LEU A 28 -16.49 -29.89 4.58
CA LEU A 28 -17.54 -28.88 4.57
C LEU A 28 -18.91 -29.54 4.37
N ALA A 29 -19.04 -30.44 3.40
CA ALA A 29 -20.26 -31.21 3.15
C ALA A 29 -20.69 -32.01 4.38
N ALA A 30 -19.75 -32.69 5.05
CA ALA A 30 -20.01 -33.44 6.28
C ALA A 30 -20.52 -32.54 7.41
N ARG A 31 -19.94 -31.33 7.55
CA ARG A 31 -20.38 -30.34 8.55
C ARG A 31 -21.78 -29.80 8.23
N GLU A 32 -22.07 -29.50 6.97
CA GLU A 32 -23.39 -29.01 6.54
C GLU A 32 -24.49 -30.04 6.75
N THR A 33 -24.20 -31.33 6.54
CA THR A 33 -25.19 -32.41 6.75
C THR A 33 -25.17 -33.01 8.15
N GLY A 34 -24.31 -32.51 9.06
CA GLY A 34 -24.19 -33.00 10.43
C GLY A 34 -23.59 -34.41 10.57
N VAL A 35 -23.09 -35.01 9.49
CA VAL A 35 -22.53 -36.37 9.53
C VAL A 35 -21.05 -36.31 9.89
N LYS A 36 -20.58 -37.20 10.79
CA LYS A 36 -19.16 -37.28 11.15
C LYS A 36 -18.31 -37.69 9.94
N TYR A 37 -17.22 -36.96 9.70
CA TYR A 37 -16.27 -37.23 8.60
C TYR A 37 -15.78 -38.69 8.57
N GLY A 38 -15.43 -39.24 9.74
CA GLY A 38 -14.95 -40.63 9.85
C GLY A 38 -16.01 -41.66 9.42
N THR A 39 -17.28 -41.42 9.74
CA THR A 39 -18.39 -42.30 9.35
C THR A 39 -18.53 -42.36 7.82
N ILE A 40 -18.45 -41.21 7.17
CA ILE A 40 -18.56 -41.14 5.70
C ILE A 40 -17.35 -41.79 5.02
N GLN A 41 -16.14 -41.59 5.54
CA GLN A 41 -14.94 -42.26 5.02
C GLN A 41 -15.00 -43.78 5.20
N TYR A 42 -15.49 -44.25 6.35
CA TYR A 42 -15.73 -45.66 6.59
C TYR A 42 -16.70 -46.24 5.55
N ARG A 43 -17.82 -45.57 5.29
CA ARG A 43 -18.80 -45.98 4.27
C ARG A 43 -18.18 -46.02 2.87
N ARG A 44 -17.32 -45.06 2.51
CA ARG A 44 -16.59 -45.06 1.23
C ARG A 44 -15.67 -46.27 1.08
N ALA A 45 -14.96 -46.65 2.14
CA ALA A 45 -14.05 -47.80 2.10
C ALA A 45 -14.79 -49.15 1.98
N HIS A 46 -15.98 -49.26 2.58
CA HIS A 46 -16.70 -50.53 2.69
C HIS A 46 -17.81 -50.74 1.65
N HIS A 47 -18.24 -49.69 0.95
CA HIS A 47 -19.32 -49.76 -0.05
C HIS A 47 -18.86 -49.22 -1.41
N PRO A 48 -18.49 -50.10 -2.37
CA PRO A 48 -17.92 -49.68 -3.66
C PRO A 48 -18.89 -48.85 -4.51
N GLY A 49 -20.19 -49.15 -4.49
CA GLY A 49 -21.19 -48.35 -5.21
C GLY A 49 -21.27 -46.91 -4.70
N PHE A 50 -21.15 -46.70 -3.38
CA PHE A 50 -21.09 -45.35 -2.81
C PHE A 50 -19.78 -44.63 -3.20
N ALA A 51 -18.65 -45.34 -3.24
CA ALA A 51 -17.38 -44.78 -3.68
C ALA A 51 -17.41 -44.33 -5.15
N GLN A 52 -18.04 -45.09 -6.05
CA GLN A 52 -18.18 -44.70 -7.46
C GLN A 52 -19.03 -43.44 -7.62
N VAL A 53 -20.21 -43.40 -6.97
CA VAL A 53 -21.09 -42.22 -7.02
C VAL A 53 -20.39 -41.00 -6.42
N TRP A 54 -19.61 -41.18 -5.36
CA TRP A 54 -18.79 -40.13 -4.78
C TRP A 54 -17.79 -39.54 -5.76
N ASP A 55 -17.02 -40.39 -6.41
CA ASP A 55 -15.97 -39.97 -7.34
C ASP A 55 -16.59 -39.26 -8.57
N ALA A 56 -17.70 -39.79 -9.08
CA ALA A 56 -18.51 -39.12 -10.12
C ALA A 56 -19.04 -37.76 -9.65
N THR A 57 -19.50 -37.66 -8.39
CA THR A 57 -20.00 -36.40 -7.81
C THR A 57 -18.90 -35.35 -7.70
N LEU A 58 -17.67 -35.74 -7.33
CA LEU A 58 -16.52 -34.83 -7.31
C LEU A 58 -16.12 -34.36 -8.70
N ALA A 59 -16.17 -35.25 -9.70
CA ALA A 59 -15.92 -34.89 -11.09
C ALA A 59 -16.95 -33.87 -11.60
N LEU A 60 -18.23 -34.10 -11.30
CA LEU A 60 -19.30 -33.15 -11.63
C LEU A 60 -19.14 -31.82 -10.91
N ALA A 61 -18.82 -31.83 -9.61
CA ALA A 61 -18.57 -30.59 -8.86
C ALA A 61 -17.41 -29.77 -9.47
N GLN A 62 -16.35 -30.45 -9.90
CA GLN A 62 -15.22 -29.80 -10.56
C GLN A 62 -15.64 -29.17 -11.89
N ALA A 63 -16.42 -29.89 -12.72
CA ALA A 63 -16.97 -29.37 -13.97
C ALA A 63 -17.92 -28.17 -13.75
N ASP A 64 -18.78 -28.24 -12.73
CA ASP A 64 -19.68 -27.17 -12.32
C ASP A 64 -18.86 -25.91 -11.91
N PHE A 65 -17.76 -26.10 -11.16
CA PHE A 65 -16.87 -24.98 -10.82
C PHE A 65 -16.09 -24.42 -12.02
N GLU A 66 -15.64 -25.27 -12.94
CA GLU A 66 -14.92 -24.83 -14.14
C GLU A 66 -15.82 -24.06 -15.11
N THR A 67 -17.06 -24.51 -15.30
CA THR A 67 -18.07 -23.81 -16.12
C THR A 67 -18.54 -22.50 -15.49
N GLN A 68 -18.67 -22.44 -14.16
CA GLN A 68 -18.85 -21.17 -13.42
C GLN A 68 -17.57 -20.31 -13.39
N GLY A 69 -16.52 -20.74 -14.09
CA GLY A 69 -15.29 -20.00 -14.37
C GLY A 69 -14.21 -20.10 -13.29
N GLY A 70 -14.36 -20.96 -12.28
CA GLY A 70 -13.46 -21.07 -11.11
C GLY A 70 -13.28 -19.75 -10.35
N ARG A 71 -14.12 -18.75 -10.68
CA ARG A 71 -13.90 -17.31 -10.47
C ARG A 71 -14.98 -16.66 -9.61
N ALA A 72 -16.04 -17.39 -9.30
CA ALA A 72 -17.13 -16.93 -8.47
C ALA A 72 -17.42 -17.98 -7.42
N ALA A 73 -17.03 -17.69 -6.18
CA ALA A 73 -17.84 -18.18 -5.09
C ALA A 73 -19.18 -17.42 -5.15
N PRO A 74 -20.31 -18.03 -4.78
CA PRO A 74 -21.55 -17.30 -4.64
C PRO A 74 -21.29 -16.11 -3.70
N VAL A 75 -21.43 -14.90 -4.24
CA VAL A 75 -21.29 -13.66 -3.50
C VAL A 75 -22.28 -13.76 -2.35
N ALA A 76 -21.80 -13.84 -1.11
CA ALA A 76 -22.68 -13.76 0.03
C ALA A 76 -23.52 -12.48 -0.12
N PRO A 77 -24.85 -12.54 0.09
CA PRO A 77 -25.70 -11.35 -0.01
C PRO A 77 -25.07 -10.26 0.87
N ARG A 78 -24.95 -9.06 0.29
CA ARG A 78 -24.30 -7.89 0.88
C ARG A 78 -24.71 -7.78 2.34
N ALA A 79 -23.85 -8.24 3.25
CA ALA A 79 -24.07 -8.03 4.66
C ALA A 79 -24.12 -6.50 4.85
N ALA A 80 -25.16 -6.03 5.51
CA ALA A 80 -25.42 -4.61 5.72
C ALA A 80 -24.12 -3.87 6.06
N ILE A 81 -23.99 -2.68 5.45
CA ILE A 81 -22.90 -1.75 5.72
C ILE A 81 -22.96 -1.44 7.22
N THR A 82 -22.08 -2.06 7.99
CA THR A 82 -21.81 -1.70 9.38
C THR A 82 -20.56 -0.82 9.36
N ASP A 83 -20.49 0.18 10.24
CA ASP A 83 -19.46 1.23 10.38
C ASP A 83 -17.98 0.76 10.45
N ASP A 84 -17.70 -0.54 10.38
CA ASP A 84 -16.35 -1.06 10.18
C ASP A 84 -16.01 -0.98 8.68
N ASP A 85 -15.46 0.18 8.30
CA ASP A 85 -15.13 0.74 6.98
C ASP A 85 -14.18 -0.11 6.09
N ARG A 86 -14.07 -1.41 6.36
CA ARG A 86 -13.27 -2.39 5.60
C ARG A 86 -14.09 -3.05 4.49
N GLY A 87 -14.87 -2.25 3.77
CA GLY A 87 -15.97 -2.64 2.87
C GLY A 87 -15.63 -3.63 1.74
N HIS A 88 -14.34 -3.93 1.50
CA HIS A 88 -13.91 -4.86 0.46
C HIS A 88 -12.97 -5.98 0.92
N ARG A 89 -12.87 -6.25 2.23
CA ARG A 89 -12.09 -7.40 2.76
C ARG A 89 -13.01 -8.54 3.19
N THR A 90 -12.51 -9.76 3.11
CA THR A 90 -13.22 -10.93 3.65
C THR A 90 -13.37 -10.79 5.16
N ARG A 91 -14.60 -10.90 5.69
CA ARG A 91 -14.87 -10.88 7.13
C ARG A 91 -14.44 -12.20 7.81
N GLY A 92 -14.30 -13.26 7.02
CA GLY A 92 -14.04 -14.62 7.47
C GLY A 92 -15.35 -15.40 7.59
N GLY A 93 -15.38 -16.67 7.21
CA GLY A 93 -16.60 -17.47 7.21
C GLY A 93 -17.28 -17.58 5.85
N GLU A 94 -17.15 -16.57 4.99
CA GLU A 94 -17.74 -16.54 3.64
C GLU A 94 -17.29 -17.74 2.78
N ALA A 95 -18.19 -18.29 1.96
CA ALA A 95 -17.83 -19.34 1.02
C ALA A 95 -16.94 -18.77 -0.09
N ALA A 96 -15.74 -19.35 -0.26
CA ALA A 96 -14.77 -18.98 -1.30
C ALA A 96 -14.29 -20.22 -2.06
N VAL A 97 -14.32 -20.17 -3.39
CA VAL A 97 -13.76 -21.23 -4.24
C VAL A 97 -12.24 -21.07 -4.27
N VAL A 98 -11.53 -22.12 -3.86
CA VAL A 98 -10.07 -22.15 -3.74
C VAL A 98 -9.52 -23.27 -4.61
N ARG A 99 -8.53 -22.93 -5.44
CA ARG A 99 -7.72 -23.90 -6.18
C ARG A 99 -6.64 -24.47 -5.27
N ARG A 100 -6.60 -25.79 -5.14
CA ARG A 100 -5.56 -26.51 -4.39
C ARG A 100 -4.28 -26.64 -5.23
N ARG A 101 -3.19 -27.04 -4.56
CA ARG A 101 -1.89 -27.32 -5.20
C ARG A 101 -1.97 -28.44 -6.26
N ASP A 102 -2.89 -29.38 -6.08
CA ASP A 102 -3.19 -30.48 -7.01
C ASP A 102 -4.09 -30.04 -8.20
N GLY A 103 -4.39 -28.73 -8.32
CA GLY A 103 -5.20 -28.16 -9.41
C GLY A 103 -6.71 -28.24 -9.20
N LYS A 104 -7.20 -28.99 -8.21
CA LYS A 104 -8.64 -29.17 -7.97
C LYS A 104 -9.28 -27.95 -7.29
N LEU A 105 -10.53 -27.65 -7.62
CA LEU A 105 -11.30 -26.55 -7.06
C LEU A 105 -12.16 -27.05 -5.88
N GLN A 106 -12.23 -26.26 -4.81
CA GLN A 106 -13.05 -26.58 -3.64
C GLN A 106 -13.64 -25.32 -3.02
N LEU A 107 -14.86 -25.43 -2.51
CA LEU A 107 -15.44 -24.42 -1.63
C LEU A 107 -14.82 -24.52 -0.23
N ARG A 108 -14.29 -23.41 0.26
CA ARG A 108 -13.72 -23.27 1.60
C ARG A 108 -14.25 -22.02 2.26
N SER A 109 -14.26 -22.01 3.58
CA SER A 109 -14.47 -20.78 4.34
C SER A 109 -13.28 -19.84 4.11
N ALA A 110 -13.57 -18.61 3.66
CA ALA A 110 -12.59 -17.57 3.43
C ALA A 110 -11.92 -17.21 4.75
N GLN A 111 -10.60 -17.02 4.71
CA GLN A 111 -9.88 -16.48 5.85
C GLN A 111 -10.16 -14.97 5.96
N PRO A 112 -10.25 -14.42 7.18
CA PRO A 112 -10.46 -12.99 7.37
C PRO A 112 -9.29 -12.16 6.81
N GLY A 113 -9.59 -10.93 6.37
CA GLY A 113 -8.59 -9.94 5.97
C GLY A 113 -7.90 -10.18 4.63
N LYS A 114 -8.45 -11.04 3.76
CA LYS A 114 -7.96 -11.22 2.39
C LYS A 114 -8.63 -10.21 1.46
N LEU A 115 -7.89 -9.83 0.41
CA LEU A 115 -8.44 -8.99 -0.66
C LEU A 115 -9.52 -9.79 -1.39
N THR A 116 -10.71 -9.23 -1.47
CA THR A 116 -11.78 -9.78 -2.31
C THR A 116 -11.55 -9.38 -3.75
N ARG A 117 -12.25 -10.05 -4.68
CA ARG A 117 -12.25 -9.64 -6.09
C ARG A 117 -12.83 -8.25 -6.29
N GLN A 118 -13.84 -7.87 -5.49
CA GLN A 118 -14.42 -6.52 -5.52
C GLN A 118 -13.39 -5.47 -5.11
N CYS A 119 -12.56 -5.76 -4.10
CA CYS A 119 -11.44 -4.90 -3.71
C CYS A 119 -10.44 -4.71 -4.84
N GLU A 120 -10.06 -5.82 -5.50
CA GLU A 120 -9.15 -5.77 -6.65
C GLU A 120 -9.74 -4.95 -7.79
N GLN A 121 -11.03 -5.11 -8.08
CA GLN A 121 -11.71 -4.35 -9.14
C GLN A 121 -11.81 -2.85 -8.80
N ALA A 122 -12.21 -2.51 -7.57
CA ALA A 122 -12.28 -1.12 -7.10
C ALA A 122 -10.91 -0.45 -7.15
N PHE A 123 -9.86 -1.17 -6.75
CA PHE A 123 -8.48 -0.70 -6.85
C PHE A 123 -8.06 -0.44 -8.30
N LEU A 124 -8.30 -1.39 -9.21
CA LEU A 124 -7.92 -1.25 -10.62
C LEU A 124 -8.70 -0.13 -11.32
N ALA A 125 -9.99 0.02 -10.99
CA ALA A 125 -10.81 1.13 -11.49
C ALA A 125 -10.25 2.49 -11.04
N ALA A 126 -9.97 2.66 -9.75
CA ALA A 126 -9.37 3.88 -9.21
C ALA A 126 -7.96 4.13 -9.77
N LEU A 127 -7.18 3.07 -9.98
CA LEU A 127 -5.83 3.18 -10.54
C LEU A 127 -5.87 3.64 -12.00
N SER A 128 -6.81 3.10 -12.79
CA SER A 128 -7.04 3.53 -14.16
C SER A 128 -7.50 4.99 -14.29
N ALA A 129 -8.05 5.57 -13.22
CA ALA A 129 -8.51 6.95 -13.23
C ALA A 129 -7.44 7.94 -12.75
N THR A 130 -6.55 7.51 -11.84
CA THR A 130 -5.69 8.44 -11.08
C THR A 130 -4.20 8.20 -11.24
N ALA A 131 -3.79 7.03 -11.76
CA ALA A 131 -2.42 6.50 -11.74
C ALA A 131 -1.74 6.50 -10.33
N ASN A 132 -2.49 6.79 -9.25
CA ASN A 132 -1.94 6.95 -7.91
C ASN A 132 -2.27 5.72 -7.06
N VAL A 133 -1.26 4.90 -6.79
CA VAL A 133 -1.41 3.64 -6.05
C VAL A 133 -1.87 3.86 -4.61
N ARG A 134 -1.43 4.93 -3.92
CA ARG A 134 -1.82 5.21 -2.53
C ARG A 134 -3.29 5.60 -2.46
N LEU A 135 -3.71 6.50 -3.34
CA LEU A 135 -5.09 6.95 -3.45
C LEU A 135 -6.02 5.80 -3.85
N SER A 136 -5.62 5.00 -4.84
CA SER A 136 -6.38 3.83 -5.30
C SER A 136 -6.54 2.77 -4.22
N ALA A 137 -5.50 2.56 -3.40
CA ALA A 137 -5.57 1.62 -2.27
C ALA A 137 -6.51 2.12 -1.17
N ALA A 138 -6.49 3.42 -0.88
CA ALA A 138 -7.43 4.05 0.06
C ALA A 138 -8.88 3.93 -0.45
N ALA A 139 -9.13 4.22 -1.72
CA ALA A 139 -10.45 4.07 -2.35
C ALA A 139 -10.97 2.62 -2.31
N ALA A 140 -10.07 1.63 -2.38
CA ALA A 140 -10.42 0.21 -2.27
C ALA A 140 -10.51 -0.30 -0.81
N GLY A 141 -10.31 0.56 0.20
CA GLY A 141 -10.36 0.18 1.61
C GLY A 141 -9.25 -0.79 2.03
N ALA A 142 -8.06 -0.72 1.40
CA ALA A 142 -6.96 -1.62 1.71
C ALA A 142 -5.57 -0.97 1.74
N SER A 143 -4.61 -1.65 2.37
CA SER A 143 -3.24 -1.12 2.46
C SER A 143 -2.50 -1.37 1.16
N VAL A 144 -1.66 -0.40 0.77
CA VAL A 144 -0.80 -0.47 -0.41
C VAL A 144 0.06 -1.75 -0.43
N ALA A 145 0.58 -2.14 0.74
CA ALA A 145 1.37 -3.37 0.89
C ALA A 145 0.59 -4.65 0.50
N ALA A 146 -0.73 -4.68 0.69
CA ALA A 146 -1.56 -5.81 0.30
C ALA A 146 -1.62 -5.97 -1.22
N PHE A 147 -1.76 -4.87 -1.97
CA PHE A 147 -1.75 -4.88 -3.43
C PHE A 147 -0.38 -5.22 -4.02
N TYR A 148 0.71 -4.74 -3.43
CA TYR A 148 2.05 -5.16 -3.87
C TYR A 148 2.33 -6.65 -3.61
N ARG A 149 1.87 -7.19 -2.48
CA ARG A 149 1.92 -8.62 -2.22
C ARG A 149 1.06 -9.39 -3.23
N ARG A 150 -0.12 -8.87 -3.58
CA ARG A 150 -1.00 -9.47 -4.59
C ARG A 150 -0.35 -9.47 -5.97
N ARG A 151 0.28 -8.37 -6.38
CA ARG A 151 1.06 -8.23 -7.62
C ARG A 151 2.18 -9.27 -7.72
N ARG A 152 2.94 -9.48 -6.64
CA ARG A 152 4.02 -10.48 -6.60
C ARG A 152 3.51 -11.91 -6.73
N ASN A 153 2.36 -12.22 -6.13
CA ASN A 153 1.84 -13.58 -6.05
C ASN A 153 0.91 -13.96 -7.21
N ASN A 154 0.37 -12.98 -7.95
CA ASN A 154 -0.58 -13.21 -9.03
C ASN A 154 -0.14 -12.48 -10.31
N PRO A 155 0.40 -13.21 -11.30
CA PRO A 155 0.87 -12.59 -12.55
C PRO A 155 -0.27 -12.01 -13.38
N ALA A 156 -1.49 -12.55 -13.29
CA ALA A 156 -2.65 -11.98 -13.98
C ALA A 156 -3.00 -10.60 -13.41
N PHE A 157 -3.09 -10.49 -12.08
CA PHE A 157 -3.30 -9.19 -11.43
C PHE A 157 -2.17 -8.20 -11.74
N ALA A 158 -0.91 -8.67 -11.84
CA ALA A 158 0.19 -7.80 -12.21
C ALA A 158 0.07 -7.22 -13.63
N ARG A 159 -0.50 -7.98 -14.58
CA ARG A 159 -0.79 -7.48 -15.93
C ARG A 159 -1.90 -6.44 -15.90
N GLU A 160 -3.02 -6.73 -15.25
CA GLU A 160 -4.15 -5.80 -15.12
C GLU A 160 -3.72 -4.49 -14.44
N MET A 161 -2.89 -4.58 -13.39
CA MET A 161 -2.35 -3.41 -12.71
C MET A 161 -1.46 -2.55 -13.62
N ARG A 162 -0.73 -3.17 -14.56
CA ARG A 162 0.08 -2.43 -15.54
C ARG A 162 -0.80 -1.71 -16.56
N ILE A 163 -1.79 -2.40 -17.11
CA ILE A 163 -2.77 -1.83 -18.05
C ILE A 163 -3.51 -0.66 -17.39
N ALA A 164 -3.95 -0.82 -16.14
CA ALA A 164 -4.59 0.25 -15.39
C ALA A 164 -3.65 1.46 -15.17
N LEU A 165 -2.35 1.25 -14.95
CA LEU A 165 -1.39 2.36 -14.85
C LEU A 165 -1.24 3.10 -16.17
N GLU A 166 -1.15 2.38 -17.28
CA GLU A 166 -1.06 2.96 -18.63
C GLU A 166 -2.29 3.81 -18.94
N MET A 167 -3.49 3.26 -18.76
CA MET A 167 -4.75 4.01 -18.91
C MET A 167 -4.83 5.24 -18.00
N GLY A 168 -4.29 5.14 -16.78
CA GLY A 168 -4.24 6.26 -15.84
C GLY A 168 -3.30 7.37 -16.31
N TYR A 169 -2.16 7.02 -16.91
CA TYR A 169 -1.25 8.00 -17.49
C TYR A 169 -1.83 8.67 -18.73
N ASP A 170 -2.46 7.92 -19.63
CA ASP A 170 -3.12 8.49 -20.82
C ASP A 170 -4.19 9.52 -20.41
N ARG A 171 -4.95 9.23 -19.35
CA ARG A 171 -5.93 10.16 -18.79
C ARG A 171 -5.30 11.39 -18.14
N LEU A 172 -4.20 11.23 -17.40
CA LEU A 172 -3.48 12.35 -16.80
C LEU A 172 -2.86 13.25 -17.87
N GLU A 173 -2.34 12.67 -18.95
CA GLU A 173 -1.83 13.42 -20.10
C GLU A 173 -2.95 14.20 -20.78
N THR A 174 -4.09 13.55 -21.04
CA THR A 174 -5.28 14.22 -21.60
C THR A 174 -5.75 15.36 -20.70
N ALA A 175 -5.88 15.12 -19.39
CA ALA A 175 -6.29 16.14 -18.42
C ALA A 175 -5.28 17.29 -18.32
N LEU A 176 -3.98 17.02 -18.47
CA LEU A 176 -2.95 18.06 -18.50
C LEU A 176 -3.07 18.91 -19.77
N LEU A 177 -3.25 18.28 -20.94
CA LEU A 177 -3.46 19.00 -22.21
C LEU A 177 -4.73 19.86 -22.15
N GLU A 178 -5.81 19.32 -21.60
CA GLU A 178 -7.04 20.07 -21.34
C GLU A 178 -6.77 21.25 -20.40
N SER A 179 -6.02 21.06 -19.30
CA SER A 179 -5.74 22.14 -18.34
C SER A 179 -4.94 23.32 -18.93
N ILE A 180 -4.16 23.09 -19.98
CA ILE A 180 -3.35 24.11 -20.66
C ILE A 180 -4.18 24.85 -21.73
N ALA A 181 -5.35 24.32 -22.12
CA ALA A 181 -6.20 24.97 -23.11
C ALA A 181 -6.68 26.34 -22.57
N PRO A 182 -6.68 27.40 -23.40
CA PRO A 182 -7.10 28.75 -22.97
C PRO A 182 -8.51 28.79 -22.34
N ALA A 183 -9.41 27.92 -22.81
CA ALA A 183 -10.76 27.78 -22.26
C ALA A 183 -10.79 27.22 -20.83
N SER A 184 -9.77 26.47 -20.41
CA SER A 184 -9.67 25.93 -19.04
C SER A 184 -9.32 27.00 -18.01
N HIS A 185 -8.81 28.14 -18.47
CA HIS A 185 -8.61 29.36 -17.67
C HIS A 185 -9.75 30.36 -17.82
N ALA A 186 -10.84 30.05 -18.52
CA ALA A 186 -11.96 30.98 -18.72
C ALA A 186 -12.59 31.42 -17.38
N ASP A 187 -12.56 30.56 -16.37
CA ASP A 187 -13.05 30.83 -15.02
C ASP A 187 -11.94 31.26 -14.03
N ASP A 188 -10.67 31.31 -14.44
CA ASP A 188 -9.56 31.85 -13.62
C ASP A 188 -9.67 33.38 -13.43
N ALA A 189 -10.66 34.02 -14.06
CA ALA A 189 -11.00 35.44 -13.92
C ALA A 189 -11.18 35.89 -12.46
N TRP A 190 -11.56 35.00 -11.53
CA TRP A 190 -11.57 35.30 -10.08
C TRP A 190 -10.19 35.73 -9.56
N ARG A 191 -9.09 35.21 -10.12
CA ARG A 191 -7.72 35.49 -9.67
C ARG A 191 -7.16 36.78 -10.27
N HIS A 192 -7.77 37.32 -11.31
CA HIS A 192 -7.34 38.52 -12.04
C HIS A 192 -8.51 39.50 -12.09
N ASN A 193 -8.90 40.00 -10.92
CA ASN A 193 -9.89 41.06 -10.83
C ASN A 193 -9.14 42.37 -11.03
N ASP A 194 -9.16 42.94 -12.24
CA ASP A 194 -8.81 44.35 -12.40
C ASP A 194 -9.85 45.13 -11.59
N PRO A 195 -9.47 45.75 -10.45
CA PRO A 195 -10.45 46.44 -9.63
C PRO A 195 -11.08 47.57 -10.48
N PRO A 196 -12.40 47.79 -10.39
CA PRO A 196 -13.02 48.91 -11.07
C PRO A 196 -12.30 50.20 -10.67
N PRO A 197 -12.16 51.17 -11.59
CA PRO A 197 -11.47 52.42 -11.29
C PRO A 197 -12.13 53.07 -10.08
N ILE A 198 -11.32 53.33 -9.05
CA ILE A 198 -11.79 53.95 -7.82
C ILE A 198 -12.38 55.32 -8.19
N PRO A 199 -13.65 55.62 -7.83
CA PRO A 199 -14.23 56.92 -8.09
C PRO A 199 -13.35 58.06 -7.56
N PRO A 200 -13.30 59.22 -8.24
CA PRO A 200 -12.52 60.36 -7.76
C PRO A 200 -13.03 60.77 -6.38
N MET A 201 -12.14 60.77 -5.39
CA MET A 201 -12.41 61.16 -4.02
C MET A 201 -11.48 62.30 -3.61
N THR A 202 -11.91 63.11 -2.65
CA THR A 202 -11.05 64.18 -2.10
C THR A 202 -9.91 63.58 -1.29
N ALA A 203 -8.82 64.33 -1.10
CA ALA A 203 -7.70 63.90 -0.27
C ALA A 203 -8.14 63.55 1.17
N GLU A 204 -9.12 64.27 1.71
CA GLU A 204 -9.72 64.01 3.01
C GLU A 204 -10.46 62.67 3.06
N GLN A 205 -11.26 62.37 2.03
CA GLN A 205 -11.96 61.08 1.91
C GLN A 205 -10.97 59.91 1.78
N ALA A 206 -9.88 60.09 1.04
CA ALA A 206 -8.82 59.10 0.90
C ALA A 206 -8.13 58.84 2.25
N LEU A 207 -7.77 59.89 2.99
CA LEU A 207 -7.16 59.77 4.32
C LEU A 207 -8.09 59.11 5.33
N LEU A 208 -9.40 59.42 5.29
CA LEU A 208 -10.40 58.77 6.14
C LEU A 208 -10.51 57.27 5.85
N LEU A 209 -10.60 56.88 4.57
CA LEU A 209 -10.61 55.46 4.17
C LEU A 209 -9.35 54.72 4.62
N LEU A 210 -8.18 55.35 4.48
CA LEU A 210 -6.89 54.79 4.88
C LEU A 210 -6.81 54.61 6.41
N ALA A 211 -7.32 55.58 7.18
CA ALA A 211 -7.39 55.49 8.64
C ALA A 211 -8.37 54.40 9.11
N LEU A 212 -9.52 54.28 8.46
CA LEU A 212 -10.51 53.22 8.74
C LEU A 212 -9.95 51.83 8.41
N HIS A 213 -9.25 51.70 7.27
CA HIS A 213 -8.59 50.46 6.87
C HIS A 213 -7.46 50.07 7.85
N GLN A 214 -6.61 51.01 8.26
CA GLN A 214 -5.57 50.75 9.27
C GLN A 214 -6.19 50.28 10.60
N LYS A 215 -7.34 50.83 10.99
CA LYS A 215 -8.06 50.41 12.19
C LYS A 215 -8.64 48.99 12.04
N GLU A 216 -9.22 48.67 10.88
CA GLU A 216 -9.77 47.35 10.59
C GLU A 216 -8.70 46.26 10.47
N VAL A 217 -7.63 46.52 9.72
CA VAL A 217 -6.46 45.62 9.61
C VAL A 217 -5.88 45.39 10.98
N ARG A 218 -5.69 46.43 11.79
CA ARG A 218 -5.20 46.27 13.18
C ARG A 218 -6.14 45.43 14.05
N TRP A 219 -7.45 45.49 13.83
CA TRP A 219 -8.44 44.71 14.58
C TRP A 219 -8.55 43.25 14.12
N ASN A 220 -8.33 42.99 12.83
CA ASN A 220 -8.38 41.66 12.22
C ASN A 220 -7.04 40.91 12.27
N ASP A 221 -5.91 41.62 12.24
CA ASP A 221 -4.56 41.06 12.31
C ASP A 221 -4.11 40.73 13.73
N GLU A 222 -4.88 41.06 14.77
CA GLU A 222 -4.60 40.52 16.10
C GLU A 222 -4.79 39.01 16.07
N PRO A 223 -3.70 38.22 16.11
CA PRO A 223 -3.81 36.78 16.06
C PRO A 223 -4.69 36.33 17.23
N PRO A 224 -5.52 35.29 17.07
CA PRO A 224 -6.44 34.84 18.11
C PRO A 224 -5.75 34.48 19.44
N HIS A 225 -4.43 34.26 19.41
CA HIS A 225 -3.61 34.04 20.60
C HIS A 225 -3.27 35.33 21.38
N ILE A 226 -3.49 36.54 20.88
CA ILE A 226 -3.25 37.78 21.64
C ILE A 226 -4.47 38.15 22.49
N LYS A 227 -5.66 37.75 22.07
CA LYS A 227 -6.92 37.99 22.79
C LYS A 227 -6.95 37.25 24.14
N ARG A 228 -7.54 37.87 25.16
CA ARG A 228 -7.75 37.25 26.47
C ARG A 228 -8.79 36.13 26.33
N ARG A 229 -8.49 34.96 26.87
CA ARG A 229 -9.41 33.82 26.83
C ARG A 229 -10.54 34.03 27.85
N ARG A 230 -11.73 33.50 27.55
CA ARG A 230 -12.88 33.58 28.46
C ARG A 230 -12.54 32.87 29.79
N GLY A 231 -12.54 33.61 30.89
CA GLY A 231 -12.23 33.10 32.24
C GLY A 231 -10.74 33.18 32.65
N GLU A 232 -9.85 33.69 31.79
CA GLU A 232 -8.42 33.85 32.11
C GLU A 232 -8.20 35.04 33.05
N SER A 233 -7.37 34.91 34.09
CA SER A 233 -7.01 36.06 34.95
C SER A 233 -6.09 37.04 34.20
N SER A 234 -6.04 38.31 34.65
CA SER A 234 -5.23 39.34 34.00
C SER A 234 -3.73 38.98 33.99
N ASP A 235 -3.24 38.41 35.09
CA ASP A 235 -1.84 38.02 35.24
C ASP A 235 -1.46 36.83 34.34
N ALA A 236 -2.37 35.86 34.18
CA ALA A 236 -2.17 34.72 33.29
C ALA A 236 -2.11 35.15 31.82
N HIS A 237 -2.94 36.14 31.43
CA HIS A 237 -2.91 36.73 30.09
C HIS A 237 -1.58 37.47 29.84
N ALA A 238 -1.14 38.29 30.80
CA ALA A 238 0.13 39.02 30.71
C ALA A 238 1.34 38.08 30.62
N PHE A 239 1.38 37.05 31.45
CA PHE A 239 2.46 36.04 31.43
C PHE A 239 2.52 35.30 30.09
N ARG A 240 1.36 34.91 29.55
CA ARG A 240 1.26 34.23 28.26
C ARG A 240 1.75 35.09 27.10
N LEU A 241 1.39 36.38 27.10
CA LEU A 241 1.87 37.34 26.11
C LEU A 241 3.39 37.55 26.21
N ALA A 242 3.93 37.69 27.43
CA ALA A 242 5.36 37.82 27.67
C ALA A 242 6.14 36.60 27.17
N ALA A 243 5.66 35.38 27.45
CA ALA A 243 6.27 34.14 26.97
C ALA A 243 6.25 34.05 25.43
N MET A 244 5.15 34.45 24.79
CA MET A 244 5.07 34.50 23.32
C MET A 244 6.04 35.51 22.72
N TYR A 245 6.17 36.69 23.33
CA TYR A 245 7.09 37.72 22.87
C TYR A 245 8.56 37.26 22.97
N GLN A 246 8.94 36.65 24.09
CA GLN A 246 10.27 36.05 24.27
C GLN A 246 10.56 34.97 23.22
N ALA A 247 9.60 34.08 22.95
CA ALA A 247 9.76 33.05 21.92
C ALA A 247 9.91 33.63 20.50
N ARG A 248 9.25 34.76 20.20
CA ARG A 248 9.42 35.47 18.92
C ARG A 248 10.82 36.06 18.80
N LEU A 249 11.31 36.77 19.82
CA LEU A 249 12.67 37.31 19.84
C LEU A 249 13.73 36.21 19.68
N GLN A 250 13.50 35.03 20.26
CA GLN A 250 14.40 33.90 20.12
C GLN A 250 14.49 33.39 18.68
N ARG A 251 13.34 33.24 18.00
CA ARG A 251 13.33 32.88 16.56
C ARG A 251 13.99 33.93 15.69
N GLU A 252 13.78 35.22 15.97
CA GLU A 252 14.42 36.30 15.22
C GLU A 252 15.95 36.27 15.40
N ARG A 253 16.44 35.98 16.62
CA ARG A 253 17.88 35.75 16.87
C ARG A 253 18.42 34.53 16.13
N GLU A 254 17.68 33.42 16.11
CA GLU A 254 18.06 32.21 15.37
C GLU A 254 18.12 32.46 13.86
N LEU A 255 17.11 33.14 13.30
CA LEU A 255 17.08 33.53 11.89
C LEU A 255 18.23 34.47 11.54
N TYR A 256 18.52 35.43 12.41
CA TYR A 256 19.68 36.31 12.26
C TYR A 256 20.98 35.49 12.27
N ALA A 257 21.15 34.56 13.22
CA ALA A 257 22.32 33.69 13.30
C ALA A 257 22.48 32.78 12.07
N VAL A 258 21.38 32.25 11.53
CA VAL A 258 21.38 31.45 10.30
C VAL A 258 21.74 32.32 9.08
N ALA A 259 21.21 33.54 9.01
CA ALA A 259 21.52 34.49 7.93
C ALA A 259 22.97 35.00 8.00
N GLU A 260 23.51 35.21 9.20
CA GLU A 260 24.93 35.45 9.48
C GLU A 260 25.78 34.26 9.04
N ALA A 261 25.45 33.04 9.45
CA ALA A 261 26.17 31.84 9.04
C ALA A 261 26.15 31.64 7.51
N ALA A 262 25.02 31.93 6.86
CA ALA A 262 24.89 31.89 5.41
C ALA A 262 25.71 33.01 4.71
N ARG A 263 25.81 34.19 5.32
CA ARG A 263 26.70 35.27 4.85
C ARG A 263 28.16 34.88 5.03
N ASN A 264 28.57 34.43 6.21
CA ASN A 264 29.92 33.95 6.48
C ASN A 264 30.30 32.77 5.57
N ALA A 265 29.37 31.89 5.18
CA ALA A 265 29.62 30.82 4.21
C ALA A 265 29.74 31.31 2.75
N ARG A 266 29.14 32.46 2.42
CA ARG A 266 29.24 33.12 1.09
C ARG A 266 30.48 34.01 0.99
N ASP A 267 30.79 34.72 2.07
CA ASP A 267 31.92 35.65 2.21
C ASP A 267 33.19 34.94 2.71
N ALA A 268 33.11 33.65 3.07
CA ALA A 268 34.24 32.74 3.12
C ALA A 268 34.73 32.47 1.69
N ALA A 269 35.30 33.50 1.06
CA ALA A 269 36.43 33.27 0.20
C ALA A 269 37.45 32.44 1.01
N PRO A 270 38.06 31.39 0.42
CA PRO A 270 39.19 30.75 1.07
C PRO A 270 40.19 31.85 1.42
N SER A 271 40.60 31.91 2.68
CA SER A 271 41.66 32.83 3.12
C SER A 271 42.79 32.77 2.09
N PRO A 272 43.31 33.90 1.56
CA PRO A 272 44.41 33.91 0.59
C PRO A 272 45.69 33.19 1.07
N HIS A 273 45.72 32.79 2.35
CA HIS A 273 46.83 32.09 2.97
C HIS A 273 46.56 30.62 3.34
N GLU A 274 45.38 30.07 3.05
CA GLU A 274 45.18 28.62 3.11
C GLU A 274 45.16 28.04 1.70
N ALA A 275 46.35 27.67 1.23
CA ALA A 275 46.49 26.81 0.07
C ALA A 275 45.64 25.55 0.30
N PRO A 276 44.85 25.09 -0.70
CA PRO A 276 44.13 23.83 -0.58
C PRO A 276 45.13 22.74 -0.18
N PRO A 277 44.80 21.87 0.80
CA PRO A 277 45.73 20.84 1.22
C PRO A 277 46.14 20.04 -0.02
N VAL A 278 47.44 20.07 -0.32
CA VAL A 278 48.01 19.27 -1.41
C VAL A 278 47.82 17.82 -1.01
N LEU A 279 46.77 17.21 -1.55
CA LEU A 279 46.54 15.78 -1.39
C LEU A 279 47.73 15.07 -2.06
N PRO A 280 48.44 14.18 -1.35
CA PRO A 280 49.51 13.41 -1.97
C PRO A 280 48.94 12.63 -3.16
N ASP A 281 49.74 12.48 -4.20
CA ASP A 281 49.41 11.67 -5.37
C ASP A 281 48.88 10.30 -4.89
N LEU A 282 47.68 9.94 -5.35
CA LEU A 282 46.99 8.71 -4.94
C LEU A 282 47.80 7.45 -5.31
N ALA A 283 48.75 7.57 -6.24
CA ALA A 283 49.73 6.51 -6.53
C ALA A 283 50.73 6.25 -5.38
N GLN A 284 50.93 7.22 -4.48
CA GLN A 284 51.84 7.11 -3.32
C GLN A 284 51.15 6.54 -2.08
N VAL A 285 49.82 6.50 -2.04
CA VAL A 285 49.04 5.89 -0.95
C VAL A 285 49.04 4.37 -1.11
N THR A 286 50.18 3.76 -0.79
CA THR A 286 50.30 2.29 -0.68
C THR A 286 49.82 1.83 0.69
N GLY A 287 49.05 0.73 0.76
CA GLY A 287 48.66 0.11 2.04
C GLY A 287 47.16 -0.14 2.27
N TRP A 288 46.26 0.26 1.37
CA TRP A 288 44.83 -0.11 1.50
C TRP A 288 44.57 -1.62 1.43
N SER A 289 45.49 -2.41 0.88
CA SER A 289 45.44 -3.88 0.91
C SER A 289 45.75 -4.49 2.28
N LYS A 290 46.12 -3.68 3.30
CA LYS A 290 46.36 -4.13 4.69
C LYS A 290 45.31 -3.65 5.68
N ALA A 291 44.15 -3.16 5.22
CA ALA A 291 42.99 -3.05 6.10
C ALA A 291 42.59 -4.47 6.52
N LYS A 292 43.09 -4.93 7.67
CA LYS A 292 42.76 -6.22 8.28
C LYS A 292 41.25 -6.38 8.25
N ALA A 293 40.78 -7.36 7.48
CA ALA A 293 39.42 -7.83 7.58
C ALA A 293 39.10 -8.05 9.06
N ARG A 294 38.03 -7.40 9.52
CA ARG A 294 37.48 -7.57 10.87
C ARG A 294 37.36 -9.08 11.13
N PRO A 295 37.93 -9.64 12.21
CA PRO A 295 37.90 -11.07 12.43
C PRO A 295 36.45 -11.53 12.53
N ALA A 296 36.15 -12.60 11.81
CA ALA A 296 34.86 -13.28 11.88
C ALA A 296 34.57 -13.64 13.35
N ARG A 297 33.37 -13.30 13.82
CA ARG A 297 32.87 -13.74 15.12
C ARG A 297 32.90 -15.27 15.15
N SER A 298 33.79 -15.84 15.95
CA SER A 298 33.78 -17.25 16.33
C SER A 298 32.51 -17.56 17.13
N LYS A 299 31.72 -18.53 16.65
CA LYS A 299 30.78 -19.27 17.49
C LYS A 299 31.54 -20.42 18.15
N ALA A 300 31.66 -20.37 19.46
CA ALA A 300 31.57 -21.50 20.39
C ALA A 300 30.62 -20.97 21.49
N ASP A 301 29.51 -21.61 21.84
CA ASP A 301 29.44 -22.98 22.33
C ASP A 301 28.25 -23.80 21.78
N GLY A 302 28.44 -25.12 21.71
CA GLY A 302 27.34 -26.08 21.87
C GLY A 302 26.99 -26.98 20.68
N ALA A 303 27.68 -28.13 20.63
CA ALA A 303 27.19 -29.48 20.31
C ALA A 303 26.60 -29.85 18.92
N ASP A 304 27.25 -30.89 18.37
CA ASP A 304 26.73 -32.05 17.63
C ASP A 304 26.27 -31.97 16.16
N ASP A 305 26.71 -33.04 15.48
CA ASP A 305 26.18 -33.71 14.29
C ASP A 305 26.50 -33.17 12.88
N GLY A 306 27.58 -33.73 12.33
CA GLY A 306 27.56 -34.54 11.10
C GLY A 306 26.87 -33.99 9.86
N GLY A 307 27.65 -33.58 8.87
CA GLY A 307 27.14 -33.40 7.50
C GLY A 307 28.08 -32.64 6.59
N SER A 308 28.56 -33.31 5.56
CA SER A 308 29.42 -32.82 4.48
C SER A 308 28.95 -31.49 3.86
N ALA A 309 29.87 -30.52 3.74
CA ALA A 309 29.62 -29.25 3.04
C ALA A 309 30.71 -28.96 2.00
N GLN A 310 30.26 -28.97 0.75
CA GLN A 310 30.84 -28.54 -0.53
C GLN A 310 31.98 -27.50 -0.46
N ALA A 311 33.02 -27.73 -1.26
CA ALA A 311 34.05 -26.75 -1.64
C ALA A 311 33.44 -25.46 -2.24
N PRO A 312 34.07 -24.28 -2.07
CA PRO A 312 33.60 -23.03 -2.66
C PRO A 312 33.71 -23.07 -4.19
N LYS A 313 32.59 -22.78 -4.86
CA LYS A 313 32.48 -22.75 -6.32
C LYS A 313 33.40 -21.68 -6.93
N GLU A 314 34.24 -22.13 -7.85
CA GLU A 314 35.02 -21.29 -8.76
C GLU A 314 34.10 -20.35 -9.57
N HIS A 315 34.59 -19.13 -9.85
CA HIS A 315 33.86 -18.12 -10.61
C HIS A 315 33.70 -18.52 -12.08
N HIS A 316 32.46 -18.68 -12.52
CA HIS A 316 32.15 -18.92 -13.93
C HIS A 316 32.24 -17.60 -14.73
N PRO A 317 33.03 -17.53 -15.82
CA PRO A 317 33.19 -16.33 -16.65
C PRO A 317 31.94 -15.97 -17.48
N GLY A 318 30.82 -16.70 -17.34
CA GLY A 318 29.59 -16.49 -18.11
C GLY A 318 28.53 -15.59 -17.44
N VAL A 319 28.71 -15.20 -16.17
CA VAL A 319 27.68 -14.48 -15.40
C VAL A 319 27.89 -12.97 -15.52
N ALA A 320 26.90 -12.27 -16.07
CA ALA A 320 26.91 -10.82 -16.15
C ALA A 320 26.86 -10.20 -14.75
N LEU A 321 27.76 -9.25 -14.48
CA LEU A 321 27.64 -8.38 -13.31
C LEU A 321 26.58 -7.29 -13.58
N PHE A 322 26.07 -6.72 -12.48
CA PHE A 322 25.00 -5.72 -12.45
C PHE A 322 25.09 -4.73 -13.62
N GLY A 323 24.00 -4.60 -14.38
CA GLY A 323 23.91 -3.67 -15.50
C GLY A 323 24.27 -4.25 -16.88
N GLY A 324 24.52 -5.55 -16.99
CA GLY A 324 24.53 -6.25 -18.28
C GLY A 324 25.76 -6.03 -19.16
N ARG A 325 26.83 -5.41 -18.65
CA ARG A 325 28.12 -5.29 -19.35
C ARG A 325 29.07 -6.42 -18.95
N ARG A 326 29.84 -6.94 -19.91
CA ARG A 326 30.82 -8.02 -19.67
C ARG A 326 32.23 -7.41 -19.62
N LEU A 327 33.13 -8.07 -18.88
CA LEU A 327 34.49 -7.57 -18.65
C LEU A 327 35.35 -7.50 -19.94
N GLY A 328 34.91 -8.13 -21.03
CA GLY A 328 35.60 -8.14 -22.32
C GLY A 328 35.29 -6.93 -23.23
N ASP A 329 34.42 -6.02 -22.80
CA ASP A 329 34.00 -4.86 -23.62
C ASP A 329 34.97 -3.65 -23.48
N TRP A 330 36.20 -3.87 -22.98
CA TRP A 330 37.19 -2.83 -22.60
C TRP A 330 38.51 -2.88 -23.40
N GLU A 331 38.51 -3.46 -24.60
CA GLU A 331 39.62 -3.29 -25.55
C GLU A 331 39.10 -2.74 -26.88
N GLY A 332 39.39 -1.47 -27.12
CA GLY A 332 39.02 -0.66 -28.28
C GLY A 332 39.44 0.79 -28.08
#